data_AF-A0A8S3HZH0-F1
#
_entry.id   AF-A0A8S3HZH0-F1
#
_cell.length_a   1.000
_cell.length_b   1.000
_cell.length_c   1.000
_cell.angle_alpha   90.00
_cell.angle_beta   90.00
_cell.angle_gamma   90.00
#
_symmetry.space_group_name_H-M   'P 1'
#
loop_
_entity.id
_entity.type
_entity.pdbx_description
1 polymer ?
#
loop_
_entity_poly.entity_id
_entity_poly.type
_entity_poly.pdbx_seq_one_letter_code
_entity_poly.pdbx_strand_id
1 'polypeptide(L)'
;TDFDLTNVHQGPDLVIHHPKSLLDAMGPWCMTHHTRSGLVKQVLESKLSMFDAETEIINFIEQVTLFSKNKQRLILAGNTVYFDRYFLEKDMPRLHFLLDRSILDCSTLNELIYRFNEEICLNAPIGSGNLHRALDDIRNSLEELKYYKKTAFEEKQQIQQIELPFKGHLMGYLIWININSANIVHCILTDSNLNIIDEITDGKTNDALMNFFHRNKIYEEKLIVVAGNFLGSIRSQLKKIAPQFNEFCHYRSVDVNVVSILCEKWFPNTYERRPFKDDDDDNHLKNSIELLRFYRSTIFK
;
A
#
# COMPACT_ATOMS: atom_id res chain seq x y z
N THR A 1 14.22 8.41 5.84
CA THR A 1 14.64 9.07 4.59
C THR A 1 13.88 10.36 4.43
N ASP A 2 14.30 11.25 3.55
CA ASP A 2 13.51 12.39 3.08
C ASP A 2 12.71 12.04 1.81
N PHE A 3 11.96 12.99 1.25
CA PHE A 3 11.21 12.80 -0.01
C PHE A 3 12.12 12.76 -1.25
N ASP A 4 13.41 13.06 -1.10
CA ASP A 4 14.42 12.78 -2.12
C ASP A 4 15.00 11.36 -2.03
N LEU A 5 14.46 10.56 -1.11
CA LEU A 5 14.82 9.16 -0.89
C LEU A 5 16.27 9.02 -0.39
N THR A 6 16.82 10.08 0.20
CA THR A 6 18.13 10.11 0.82
C THR A 6 18.02 9.56 2.24
N ASN A 7 18.96 8.69 2.63
CA ASN A 7 19.04 8.22 4.00
C ASN A 7 19.54 9.35 4.91
N VAL A 8 18.70 9.78 5.86
CA VAL A 8 19.03 10.86 6.81
C VAL A 8 19.48 10.28 8.15
N HIS A 9 18.74 9.28 8.64
CA HIS A 9 19.02 8.58 9.89
C HIS A 9 18.67 7.11 9.74
N GLN A 10 19.51 6.24 10.30
CA GLN A 10 19.25 4.80 10.37
C GLN A 10 18.72 4.46 11.78
N GLY A 11 17.56 3.80 11.82
CA GLY A 11 16.97 3.30 13.07
C GLY A 11 17.59 1.98 13.54
N PRO A 12 17.14 1.47 14.69
CA PRO A 12 17.63 0.21 15.24
C PRO A 12 17.14 -1.01 14.41
N ASP A 13 17.94 -2.08 14.38
CA ASP A 13 17.56 -3.41 13.84
C ASP A 13 17.35 -4.37 15.01
N LEU A 14 16.09 -4.59 15.37
CA LEU A 14 15.70 -5.26 16.61
C LEU A 14 15.09 -6.63 16.34
N VAL A 15 15.48 -7.60 17.16
CA VAL A 15 14.85 -8.93 17.18
C VAL A 15 14.08 -9.07 18.49
N ILE A 16 12.77 -9.26 18.39
CA ILE A 16 11.88 -9.35 19.55
C ILE A 16 11.77 -10.80 20.00
N HIS A 17 11.84 -11.03 21.31
CA HIS A 17 11.68 -12.35 21.89
C HIS A 17 10.24 -12.87 21.74
N HIS A 18 10.11 -14.14 21.36
CA HIS A 18 8.86 -14.88 21.41
C HIS A 18 9.08 -16.31 21.94
N PRO A 19 8.12 -16.88 22.67
CA PRO A 19 8.24 -18.23 23.20
C PRO A 19 8.28 -19.27 22.08
N LYS A 20 9.01 -20.37 22.32
CA LYS A 20 9.12 -21.48 21.36
C LYS A 20 7.77 -22.00 20.88
N SER A 21 6.77 -22.05 21.77
CA SER A 21 5.41 -22.50 21.41
C SER A 21 4.76 -21.65 20.32
N LEU A 22 5.06 -20.35 20.25
CA LEU A 22 4.55 -19.49 19.17
C LEU A 22 5.28 -19.76 17.86
N LEU A 23 6.59 -19.96 17.91
CA LEU A 23 7.40 -20.29 16.74
C LEU A 23 7.02 -21.66 16.16
N ASP A 24 6.75 -22.63 17.02
CA ASP A 24 6.30 -23.98 16.64
C ASP A 24 4.91 -23.95 15.97
N ALA A 25 4.11 -22.90 16.19
CA ALA A 25 2.79 -22.71 15.59
C ALA A 25 2.84 -21.98 14.23
N MET A 26 4.04 -21.56 13.76
CA MET A 26 4.18 -20.92 12.45
C MET A 26 3.84 -21.89 11.32
N GLY A 27 3.22 -21.36 10.25
CA GLY A 27 2.99 -22.12 9.03
C GLY A 27 4.30 -22.55 8.34
N PRO A 28 4.25 -23.55 7.43
CA PRO A 28 5.44 -24.13 6.81
C PRO A 28 6.35 -23.11 6.10
N TRP A 29 5.72 -22.11 5.45
CA TRP A 29 6.44 -21.05 4.77
C TRP A 29 7.27 -20.20 5.75
N CYS A 30 6.63 -19.68 6.80
CA CYS A 30 7.29 -18.88 7.84
C CYS A 30 8.44 -19.65 8.50
N MET A 31 8.20 -20.91 8.89
CA MET A 31 9.23 -21.74 9.52
C MET A 31 10.44 -21.92 8.62
N THR A 32 10.22 -22.26 7.35
CA THR A 32 11.31 -22.48 6.37
C THR A 32 12.13 -21.21 6.17
N HIS A 33 11.46 -20.08 5.90
CA HIS A 33 12.14 -18.82 5.57
C HIS A 33 12.85 -18.21 6.78
N HIS A 34 12.22 -18.18 7.95
CA HIS A 34 12.82 -17.61 9.17
C HIS A 34 13.91 -18.51 9.79
N THR A 35 13.85 -19.83 9.55
CA THR A 35 14.95 -20.72 9.94
C THR A 35 16.16 -20.50 9.03
N ARG A 36 15.93 -20.44 7.70
CA ARG A 36 17.01 -20.21 6.72
C ARG A 36 17.76 -18.91 6.96
N SER A 37 17.07 -17.87 7.41
CA SER A 37 17.69 -16.57 7.73
C SER A 37 18.34 -16.50 9.11
N GLY A 38 18.24 -17.55 9.92
CA GLY A 38 18.70 -17.58 11.30
C GLY A 38 17.81 -16.79 12.28
N LEU A 39 16.69 -16.21 11.82
CA LEU A 39 15.80 -15.40 12.64
C LEU A 39 15.16 -16.22 13.77
N VAL A 40 14.76 -17.47 13.54
CA VAL A 40 14.18 -18.35 14.58
C VAL A 40 15.12 -18.47 15.78
N LYS A 41 16.42 -18.68 15.53
CA LYS A 41 17.43 -18.77 16.59
C LYS A 41 17.56 -17.43 17.33
N GLN A 42 17.65 -16.32 16.59
CA GLN A 42 17.79 -14.99 17.19
C GLN A 42 16.57 -14.60 18.04
N VAL A 43 15.35 -14.98 17.64
CA VAL A 43 14.12 -14.72 18.41
C VAL A 43 14.14 -15.48 19.74
N LEU A 44 14.58 -16.75 19.73
CA LEU A 44 14.70 -17.54 20.96
C LEU A 44 15.79 -17.01 21.90
N GLU A 45 16.89 -16.51 21.34
CA GLU A 45 18.03 -15.95 22.09
C GLU A 45 17.80 -14.49 22.54
N SER A 46 16.89 -13.77 21.89
CA SER A 46 16.59 -12.38 22.22
C SER A 46 16.04 -12.25 23.63
N LYS A 47 16.37 -11.13 24.26
CA LYS A 47 15.86 -10.71 25.57
C LYS A 47 14.96 -9.47 25.48
N LEU A 48 14.77 -8.92 24.28
CA LEU A 48 13.95 -7.74 24.07
C LEU A 48 12.47 -8.14 24.08
N SER A 49 11.71 -7.54 24.97
CA SER A 49 10.25 -7.64 24.91
C SER A 49 9.70 -6.72 23.81
N MET A 50 8.44 -6.93 23.43
CA MET A 50 7.72 -6.03 22.51
C MET A 50 7.72 -4.58 23.03
N PHE A 51 7.58 -4.40 24.35
CA PHE A 51 7.57 -3.09 24.99
C PHE A 51 8.94 -2.39 24.93
N ASP A 52 10.03 -3.15 25.11
CA ASP A 52 11.39 -2.62 25.01
C ASP A 52 11.67 -2.15 23.58
N ALA A 53 11.30 -2.99 22.60
CA ALA A 53 11.47 -2.67 21.18
C ALA A 53 10.63 -1.45 20.77
N GLU A 54 9.36 -1.38 21.17
CA GLU A 54 8.51 -0.20 20.93
C GLU A 54 9.15 1.06 21.53
N THR A 55 9.65 0.98 22.76
CA THR A 55 10.28 2.12 23.45
C THR A 55 11.55 2.58 22.74
N GLU A 56 12.39 1.66 22.26
CA GLU A 56 13.61 1.99 21.52
C GLU A 56 13.29 2.69 20.19
N ILE A 57 12.28 2.21 19.46
CA ILE A 57 11.82 2.83 18.21
C ILE A 57 11.25 4.24 18.47
N ILE A 58 10.44 4.41 19.52
CA ILE A 58 9.89 5.72 19.91
C ILE A 58 11.02 6.70 20.22
N ASN A 59 12.01 6.28 21.03
CA ASN A 59 13.16 7.12 21.37
C ASN A 59 13.94 7.57 20.12
N PHE A 60 14.12 6.67 19.15
CA PHE A 60 14.73 7.01 17.87
C PHE A 60 13.90 8.04 17.09
N ILE A 61 12.57 7.85 17.00
CA ILE A 61 11.68 8.80 16.32
C ILE A 61 11.69 10.17 16.99
N GLU A 62 11.66 10.22 18.32
CA GLU A 62 11.75 11.47 19.07
C GLU A 62 13.07 12.20 18.78
N GLN A 63 14.20 11.48 18.80
CA GLN A 63 15.49 12.05 18.42
C GLN A 63 15.49 12.64 17.01
N VAL A 64 14.94 11.92 16.03
CA VAL A 64 14.87 12.39 14.63
C VAL A 64 13.95 13.61 14.49
N THR A 65 12.79 13.59 15.15
CA THR A 65 11.77 14.65 15.03
C THR A 65 12.13 15.92 15.78
N LEU A 66 12.96 15.85 16.84
CA LEU A 66 13.52 17.03 17.51
C LEU A 66 14.30 17.95 16.54
N PHE A 67 14.91 17.38 15.50
CA PHE A 67 15.62 18.12 14.46
C PHE A 67 14.72 18.57 13.30
N SER A 68 13.48 18.10 13.24
CA SER A 68 12.53 18.52 12.22
C SER A 68 11.96 19.90 12.56
N LYS A 69 12.16 20.87 11.66
CA LYS A 69 11.60 22.23 11.79
C LYS A 69 10.07 22.23 11.78
N ASN A 70 9.45 21.19 11.22
CA ASN A 70 8.01 21.04 11.12
C ASN A 70 7.56 19.89 12.01
N LYS A 71 6.64 20.17 12.95
CA LYS A 71 5.99 19.18 13.84
C LYS A 71 5.04 18.21 13.08
N GLN A 72 5.34 17.88 11.83
CA GLN A 72 4.56 16.93 11.06
C GLN A 72 4.81 15.51 11.58
N ARG A 73 3.74 14.73 11.65
CA ARG A 73 3.83 13.30 11.98
C ARG A 73 4.56 12.56 10.86
N LEU A 74 5.34 11.54 11.22
CA LEU A 74 6.04 10.71 10.25
C LEU A 74 5.05 9.79 9.53
N ILE A 75 5.16 9.73 8.21
CA ILE A 75 4.38 8.80 7.38
C ILE A 75 5.09 7.46 7.37
N LEU A 76 4.37 6.39 7.71
CA LEU A 76 4.89 5.02 7.60
C LEU A 76 5.04 4.66 6.13
N ALA A 77 6.24 4.24 5.72
CA ALA A 77 6.57 3.95 4.33
C ALA A 77 7.22 2.58 4.18
N GLY A 78 6.87 1.85 3.11
CA GLY A 78 7.40 0.52 2.85
C GLY A 78 6.56 -0.24 1.81
N ASN A 79 6.92 -1.48 1.51
CA ASN A 79 6.17 -2.33 0.60
C ASN A 79 5.07 -3.11 1.32
N THR A 80 3.84 -3.02 0.83
CA THR A 80 2.65 -3.64 1.44
C THR A 80 2.50 -3.25 2.93
N VAL A 81 2.92 -2.01 3.25
CA VAL A 81 3.17 -1.53 4.62
C VAL A 81 1.90 -1.38 5.46
N TYR A 82 0.73 -1.53 4.85
CA TYR A 82 -0.53 -1.58 5.58
C TYR A 82 -0.61 -2.81 6.51
N PHE A 83 0.06 -3.92 6.18
CA PHE A 83 0.14 -5.07 7.08
C PHE A 83 0.98 -4.73 8.31
N ASP A 84 2.13 -4.07 8.13
CA ASP A 84 2.95 -3.58 9.24
C ASP A 84 2.15 -2.62 10.11
N ARG A 85 1.40 -1.69 9.51
CA ARG A 85 0.52 -0.76 10.25
C ARG A 85 -0.49 -1.51 11.12
N TYR A 86 -1.05 -2.61 10.64
CA TYR A 86 -1.99 -3.45 11.39
C TYR A 86 -1.31 -4.12 12.61
N PHE A 87 -0.09 -4.64 12.45
CA PHE A 87 0.67 -5.16 13.60
C PHE A 87 1.04 -4.05 14.58
N LEU A 88 1.46 -2.88 14.11
CA LEU A 88 1.75 -1.74 14.96
C LEU A 88 0.53 -1.28 15.77
N GLU A 89 -0.66 -1.22 15.15
CA GLU A 89 -1.89 -0.85 15.86
C GLU A 89 -2.18 -1.76 17.05
N LYS A 90 -1.92 -3.07 16.87
CA LYS A 90 -2.22 -4.09 17.87
C LYS A 90 -1.10 -4.24 18.92
N ASP A 91 0.13 -4.37 18.46
CA ASP A 91 1.26 -4.84 19.26
C ASP A 91 2.19 -3.69 19.70
N MET A 92 2.14 -2.53 19.03
CA MET A 92 2.90 -1.31 19.38
C MET A 92 2.03 -0.03 19.29
N PRO A 93 0.95 0.07 20.10
CA PRO A 93 -0.05 1.12 19.98
C PRO A 93 0.48 2.53 20.30
N ARG A 94 1.50 2.67 21.16
CA ARG A 94 2.11 3.98 21.46
C ARG A 94 2.84 4.50 20.23
N LEU A 95 3.61 3.63 19.56
CA LEU A 95 4.28 3.95 18.31
C LEU A 95 3.27 4.27 17.21
N HIS A 96 2.22 3.46 17.06
CA HIS A 96 1.16 3.68 16.07
C HIS A 96 0.54 5.09 16.17
N PHE A 97 0.34 5.59 17.40
CA PHE A 97 -0.26 6.91 17.67
C PHE A 97 0.64 8.10 17.27
N LEU A 98 1.97 7.92 17.27
CA LEU A 98 2.93 8.97 16.89
C LEU A 98 3.02 9.18 15.37
N LEU A 99 2.70 8.13 14.60
CA LEU A 99 2.75 8.15 13.14
C LEU A 99 1.51 8.82 12.54
N ASP A 100 1.65 9.29 11.30
CA ASP A 100 0.51 9.79 10.53
C ASP A 100 -0.49 8.66 10.22
N ARG A 101 -1.75 9.02 9.98
CA ARG A 101 -2.78 8.05 9.57
C ARG A 101 -2.54 7.53 8.16
N SER A 102 -1.94 8.36 7.31
CA SER A 102 -1.57 8.01 5.95
C SER A 102 -0.36 7.08 5.96
N ILE A 103 -0.32 6.20 4.97
CA ILE A 103 0.83 5.36 4.68
C ILE A 103 1.35 5.67 3.28
N LEU A 104 2.64 5.45 3.06
CA LEU A 104 3.29 5.45 1.76
C LEU A 104 3.60 3.99 1.40
N ASP A 105 2.60 3.30 0.87
CA ASP A 105 2.75 1.91 0.43
C ASP A 105 3.36 1.88 -0.97
N CYS A 106 4.65 1.58 -1.07
CA CYS A 106 5.40 1.51 -2.33
C CYS A 106 4.82 0.48 -3.30
N SER A 107 4.13 -0.56 -2.80
CA SER A 107 3.48 -1.55 -3.66
C SER A 107 2.31 -0.97 -4.45
N THR A 108 1.75 0.18 -4.05
CA THR A 108 0.80 0.94 -4.87
C THR A 108 1.44 1.34 -6.21
N LEU A 109 2.70 1.80 -6.19
CA LEU A 109 3.39 2.17 -7.43
C LEU A 109 3.69 0.97 -8.30
N ASN A 110 4.10 -0.15 -7.71
CA ASN A 110 4.33 -1.40 -8.44
C ASN A 110 3.05 -1.83 -9.19
N GLU A 111 1.90 -1.85 -8.50
CA GLU A 111 0.61 -2.20 -9.11
C GLU A 111 0.15 -1.22 -10.21
N LEU A 112 0.38 0.08 -10.02
CA LEU A 112 0.04 1.11 -11.02
C LEU A 112 0.97 1.05 -12.23
N ILE A 113 2.27 0.99 -12.00
CA ILE A 113 3.29 0.98 -13.06
C ILE A 113 3.19 -0.31 -13.86
N TYR A 114 2.93 -1.46 -13.23
CA TYR A 114 2.66 -2.70 -13.96
C TYR A 114 1.51 -2.54 -14.98
N ARG A 115 0.44 -1.83 -14.59
CA ARG A 115 -0.73 -1.58 -15.45
C ARG A 115 -0.50 -0.51 -16.50
N PHE A 116 0.27 0.53 -16.18
CA PHE A 116 0.49 1.67 -17.08
C PHE A 116 1.65 1.43 -18.04
N ASN A 117 2.73 0.80 -17.55
CA ASN A 117 3.94 0.49 -18.28
C ASN A 117 4.64 -0.75 -17.69
N GLU A 118 4.17 -1.93 -18.11
CA GLU A 118 4.65 -3.24 -17.68
C GLU A 118 6.18 -3.39 -17.81
N GLU A 119 6.79 -2.87 -18.89
CA GLU A 119 8.23 -2.97 -19.12
C GLU A 119 9.05 -2.26 -18.04
N ILE A 120 8.62 -1.07 -17.60
CA ILE A 120 9.28 -0.38 -16.49
C ILE A 120 9.15 -1.21 -15.21
N CYS A 121 7.96 -1.77 -14.94
CA CYS A 121 7.76 -2.58 -13.74
C CYS A 121 8.65 -3.83 -13.72
N LEU A 122 8.74 -4.55 -14.83
CA LEU A 122 9.53 -5.79 -14.93
C LEU A 122 11.04 -5.56 -14.87
N ASN A 123 11.50 -4.34 -15.19
CA ASN A 123 12.91 -3.94 -15.10
C ASN A 123 13.29 -3.34 -13.73
N ALA A 124 12.35 -3.29 -12.77
CA ALA A 124 12.66 -2.84 -11.41
C ALA A 124 13.72 -3.74 -10.77
N PRO A 125 14.64 -3.18 -9.94
CA PRO A 125 15.71 -3.96 -9.34
C PRO A 125 15.13 -5.06 -8.43
N ILE A 126 15.51 -6.30 -8.68
CA ILE A 126 15.25 -7.41 -7.77
C ILE A 126 16.25 -7.28 -6.63
N GLY A 127 15.76 -7.04 -5.41
CA GLY A 127 16.59 -6.85 -4.22
C GLY A 127 17.63 -7.96 -4.04
N SER A 128 18.86 -7.59 -3.66
CA SER A 128 19.91 -8.56 -3.40
C SER A 128 19.72 -9.19 -2.02
N GLY A 129 19.66 -10.52 -1.96
CA GLY A 129 19.63 -11.28 -0.70
C GLY A 129 18.23 -11.52 -0.13
N ASN A 130 17.55 -12.59 -0.61
CA ASN A 130 16.29 -13.12 -0.08
C ASN A 130 16.42 -13.79 1.31
N LEU A 131 16.98 -13.07 2.29
CA LEU A 131 17.06 -13.53 3.68
C LEU A 131 15.84 -13.08 4.51
N HIS A 132 14.91 -12.29 3.95
CA HIS A 132 13.73 -11.77 4.65
C HIS A 132 14.12 -11.12 5.99
N ARG A 133 15.07 -10.19 5.90
CA ARG A 133 15.56 -9.40 7.04
C ARG A 133 15.00 -7.99 6.88
N ALA A 134 14.44 -7.45 7.96
CA ALA A 134 13.71 -6.19 7.92
C ALA A 134 14.53 -5.04 7.30
N LEU A 135 15.78 -4.87 7.71
CA LEU A 135 16.64 -3.79 7.19
C LEU A 135 16.97 -3.94 5.70
N ASP A 136 17.17 -5.16 5.22
CA ASP A 136 17.45 -5.43 3.81
C ASP A 136 16.19 -5.23 2.97
N ASP A 137 15.02 -5.66 3.46
CA ASP A 137 13.74 -5.44 2.80
C ASP A 137 13.38 -3.94 2.71
N ILE A 138 13.73 -3.13 3.74
CA ILE A 138 13.61 -1.67 3.70
C ILE A 138 14.52 -1.07 2.64
N ARG A 139 15.79 -1.50 2.57
CA ARG A 139 16.75 -1.03 1.55
C ARG A 139 16.28 -1.36 0.14
N ASN A 140 15.79 -2.58 -0.07
CA ASN A 140 15.26 -3.04 -1.35
C ASN A 140 14.03 -2.20 -1.77
N SER A 141 13.11 -1.93 -0.83
CA SER A 141 11.94 -1.07 -1.08
C SER A 141 12.35 0.36 -1.44
N LEU A 142 13.41 0.88 -0.84
CA LEU A 142 13.93 2.22 -1.15
C LEU A 142 14.56 2.28 -2.54
N GLU A 143 15.33 1.27 -2.93
CA GLU A 143 15.94 1.20 -4.27
C GLU A 143 14.89 1.01 -5.37
N GLU A 144 13.85 0.22 -5.14
CA GLU A 144 12.68 0.11 -6.02
C GLU A 144 11.99 1.48 -6.18
N LEU A 145 11.73 2.20 -5.09
CA LEU A 145 11.10 3.52 -5.15
C LEU A 145 11.98 4.56 -5.88
N LYS A 146 13.31 4.53 -5.68
CA LYS A 146 14.25 5.37 -6.44
C LYS A 146 14.23 5.04 -7.93
N TYR A 147 14.19 3.75 -8.27
CA TYR A 147 14.07 3.30 -9.65
C TYR A 147 12.79 3.85 -10.29
N TYR A 148 11.64 3.70 -9.63
CA TYR A 148 10.38 4.23 -10.14
C TYR A 148 10.38 5.75 -10.26
N LYS A 149 10.86 6.49 -9.24
CA LYS A 149 11.01 7.96 -9.29
C LYS A 149 11.76 8.40 -10.54
N LYS A 150 12.82 7.67 -10.92
CA LYS A 150 13.67 7.98 -12.08
C LYS A 150 13.06 7.55 -13.42
N THR A 151 12.38 6.42 -13.46
CA THR A 151 12.02 5.75 -14.73
C THR A 151 10.56 5.88 -15.10
N ALA A 152 9.65 5.81 -14.12
CA ALA A 152 8.20 5.76 -14.33
C ALA A 152 7.52 7.13 -14.33
N PHE A 153 8.18 8.16 -13.81
CA PHE A 153 7.61 9.50 -13.70
C PHE A 153 8.25 10.51 -14.66
N GLU A 154 7.42 11.40 -15.18
CA GLU A 154 7.79 12.58 -15.97
C GLU A 154 6.66 13.61 -15.93
N GLU A 155 6.96 14.85 -15.52
CA GLU A 155 5.96 15.91 -15.46
C GLU A 155 5.60 16.41 -16.86
N LYS A 156 4.34 16.24 -17.23
CA LYS A 156 3.78 16.65 -18.52
C LYS A 156 3.11 18.02 -18.38
N GLN A 157 3.40 18.93 -19.32
CA GLN A 157 2.83 20.28 -19.30
C GLN A 157 1.32 20.28 -19.58
N GLN A 158 0.85 19.35 -20.41
CA GLN A 158 -0.56 19.19 -20.81
C GLN A 158 -1.04 17.75 -20.52
N ILE A 159 -2.34 17.60 -20.27
CA ILE A 159 -3.00 16.30 -20.13
C ILE A 159 -2.84 15.54 -21.44
N GLN A 160 -2.14 14.42 -21.42
CA GLN A 160 -2.09 13.52 -22.58
C GLN A 160 -3.36 12.67 -22.61
N GLN A 161 -4.01 12.58 -23.78
CA GLN A 161 -4.97 11.51 -24.04
C GLN A 161 -4.20 10.19 -24.11
N ILE A 162 -4.35 9.36 -23.08
CA ILE A 162 -3.74 8.04 -23.02
C ILE A 162 -4.82 7.03 -23.39
N GLU A 163 -4.88 6.65 -24.66
CA GLU A 163 -5.57 5.43 -25.08
C GLU A 163 -4.52 4.31 -25.12
N LEU A 164 -4.52 3.43 -24.11
CA LEU A 164 -3.78 2.17 -24.25
C LEU A 164 -4.66 1.16 -24.99
N PRO A 165 -4.07 0.36 -25.90
CA PRO A 165 -4.75 -0.84 -26.38
C PRO A 165 -5.07 -1.73 -25.17
N PHE A 166 -6.35 -1.99 -24.95
CA PHE A 166 -6.82 -2.89 -23.91
C PHE A 166 -6.22 -4.28 -24.15
N LYS A 167 -5.27 -4.71 -23.32
CA LYS A 167 -4.59 -6.01 -23.48
C LYS A 167 -5.45 -7.22 -23.09
N GLY A 168 -6.75 -7.06 -22.80
CA GLY A 168 -7.67 -8.19 -22.62
C GLY A 168 -7.43 -9.07 -21.38
N HIS A 169 -6.41 -8.76 -20.56
CA HIS A 169 -6.06 -9.57 -19.41
C HIS A 169 -6.72 -9.01 -18.15
N LEU A 170 -7.37 -9.88 -17.36
CA LEU A 170 -7.96 -9.54 -16.07
C LEU A 170 -6.99 -8.83 -15.08
N MET A 171 -5.67 -8.92 -15.28
CA MET A 171 -4.66 -8.15 -14.53
C MET A 171 -4.82 -6.63 -14.69
N GLY A 172 -5.52 -6.17 -15.73
CA GLY A 172 -5.80 -4.76 -15.95
C GLY A 172 -6.87 -4.18 -15.03
N TYR A 173 -7.72 -4.99 -14.39
CA TYR A 173 -8.84 -4.47 -13.60
C TYR A 173 -8.42 -3.98 -12.21
N LEU A 174 -9.16 -2.98 -11.72
CA LEU A 174 -9.13 -2.52 -10.32
C LEU A 174 -10.55 -2.57 -9.75
N ILE A 175 -10.67 -3.00 -8.49
CA ILE A 175 -11.93 -2.90 -7.73
C ILE A 175 -11.81 -1.76 -6.73
N TRP A 176 -12.54 -0.69 -6.98
CA TRP A 176 -12.57 0.51 -6.15
C TRP A 176 -13.57 0.31 -5.04
N ILE A 177 -13.17 0.54 -3.78
CA ILE A 177 -14.02 0.23 -2.64
C ILE A 177 -14.10 1.42 -1.69
N ASN A 178 -15.32 1.75 -1.29
CA ASN A 178 -15.61 2.61 -0.16
C ASN A 178 -16.60 1.90 0.77
N ILE A 179 -16.44 2.06 2.09
CA ILE A 179 -17.35 1.50 3.08
C ILE A 179 -17.88 2.65 3.92
N ASN A 180 -19.19 2.86 3.88
CA ASN A 180 -19.81 3.93 4.65
C ASN A 180 -20.04 3.54 6.12
N SER A 181 -20.52 4.49 6.93
CA SER A 181 -20.80 4.30 8.36
C SER A 181 -21.86 3.23 8.66
N ALA A 182 -22.70 2.89 7.68
CA ALA A 182 -23.70 1.83 7.77
C ALA A 182 -23.17 0.45 7.29
N ASN A 183 -21.85 0.32 7.07
CA ASN A 183 -21.19 -0.87 6.52
C ASN A 183 -21.70 -1.28 5.12
N ILE A 184 -22.26 -0.34 4.36
CA ILE A 184 -22.61 -0.58 2.96
C ILE A 184 -21.33 -0.39 2.15
N VAL A 185 -21.00 -1.41 1.36
CA VAL A 185 -19.85 -1.38 0.46
C VAL A 185 -20.30 -0.84 -0.89
N HIS A 186 -19.71 0.28 -1.29
CA HIS A 186 -19.77 0.79 -2.65
C HIS A 186 -18.55 0.25 -3.39
N CYS A 187 -18.80 -0.41 -4.52
CA CYS A 187 -17.77 -0.94 -5.39
C CYS A 187 -17.90 -0.42 -6.81
N ILE A 188 -16.79 -0.02 -7.41
CA ILE A 188 -16.69 0.30 -8.85
C ILE A 188 -15.61 -0.58 -9.47
N LEU A 189 -15.92 -1.26 -10.56
CA LEU A 189 -14.95 -2.01 -11.35
C LEU A 189 -14.45 -1.13 -12.51
N THR A 190 -13.13 -0.98 -12.64
CA THR A 190 -12.53 -0.26 -13.77
C THR A 190 -11.56 -1.10 -14.57
N ASP A 191 -11.44 -0.82 -15.87
CA ASP A 191 -10.39 -1.40 -16.71
C ASP A 191 -9.00 -0.79 -16.44
N SER A 192 -8.00 -1.23 -17.21
CA SER A 192 -6.63 -0.71 -17.12
C SER A 192 -6.51 0.75 -17.53
N ASN A 193 -7.49 1.29 -18.28
CA ASN A 193 -7.63 2.70 -18.64
C ASN A 193 -8.42 3.51 -17.61
N LEU A 194 -8.76 2.88 -16.48
CA LEU A 194 -9.59 3.43 -15.42
C LEU A 194 -11.02 3.73 -15.87
N ASN A 195 -11.49 3.21 -17.00
CA ASN A 195 -12.87 3.31 -17.44
C ASN A 195 -13.78 2.49 -16.54
N ILE A 196 -14.90 3.08 -16.11
CA ILE A 196 -15.90 2.37 -15.30
C ILE A 196 -16.59 1.34 -16.18
N ILE A 197 -16.58 0.09 -15.71
CA ILE A 197 -17.20 -1.06 -16.37
C ILE A 197 -18.54 -1.34 -15.72
N ASP A 198 -18.56 -1.36 -14.39
CA ASP A 198 -19.72 -1.73 -13.60
C ASP A 198 -19.61 -1.15 -12.19
N GLU A 199 -20.76 -0.98 -11.52
CA GLU A 199 -20.89 -0.34 -10.22
C GLU A 199 -21.97 -1.03 -9.37
N ILE A 200 -21.72 -1.12 -8.07
CA ILE A 200 -22.70 -1.54 -7.07
C ILE A 200 -22.59 -0.63 -5.84
N THR A 201 -23.67 0.06 -5.49
CA THR A 201 -23.71 1.05 -4.39
C THR A 201 -24.29 0.49 -3.10
N ASP A 202 -24.88 -0.71 -3.13
CA ASP A 202 -25.62 -1.34 -2.05
C ASP A 202 -25.04 -2.71 -1.63
N GLY A 203 -23.72 -2.88 -1.73
CA GLY A 203 -22.99 -4.10 -1.35
C GLY A 203 -23.00 -4.37 0.16
N LYS A 204 -24.15 -4.81 0.70
CA LYS A 204 -24.33 -5.05 2.14
C LYS A 204 -23.83 -6.40 2.63
N THR A 205 -23.64 -7.35 1.71
CA THR A 205 -23.29 -8.73 2.07
C THR A 205 -22.12 -9.22 1.23
N ASN A 206 -21.38 -10.17 1.79
CA ASN A 206 -20.36 -10.90 1.07
C ASN A 206 -20.92 -11.50 -0.24
N ASP A 207 -22.11 -12.07 -0.20
CA ASP A 207 -22.78 -12.65 -1.38
C ASP A 207 -23.09 -11.61 -2.45
N ALA A 208 -23.51 -10.39 -2.07
CA ALA A 208 -23.74 -9.32 -3.02
C ALA A 208 -22.45 -8.95 -3.77
N LEU A 209 -21.32 -8.88 -3.04
CA LEU A 209 -20.01 -8.59 -3.61
C LEU A 209 -19.46 -9.74 -4.47
N MET A 210 -19.67 -10.99 -4.06
CA MET A 210 -19.29 -12.15 -4.87
C MET A 210 -20.15 -12.27 -6.13
N ASN A 211 -21.45 -11.99 -6.05
CA ASN A 211 -22.34 -11.93 -7.22
C ASN A 211 -21.94 -10.81 -8.18
N PHE A 212 -21.45 -9.68 -7.66
CA PHE A 212 -20.85 -8.61 -8.46
C PHE A 212 -19.62 -9.10 -9.25
N PHE A 213 -18.77 -9.93 -8.66
CA PHE A 213 -17.66 -10.57 -9.40
C PHE A 213 -18.15 -11.57 -10.45
N HIS A 214 -19.11 -12.44 -10.09
CA HIS A 214 -19.65 -13.43 -11.01
C HIS A 214 -20.34 -12.79 -12.24
N ARG A 215 -21.11 -11.71 -12.08
CA ARG A 215 -21.76 -11.02 -13.21
C ARG A 215 -20.75 -10.36 -14.15
N ASN A 216 -19.59 -9.97 -13.63
CA ASN A 216 -18.46 -9.43 -14.39
C ASN A 216 -17.48 -10.51 -14.88
N LYS A 217 -17.83 -11.80 -14.75
CA LYS A 217 -17.01 -12.95 -15.17
C LYS A 217 -15.64 -13.02 -14.50
N ILE A 218 -15.56 -12.54 -13.26
CA ILE A 218 -14.37 -12.62 -12.42
C ILE A 218 -14.49 -13.89 -11.57
N TYR A 219 -13.64 -14.87 -11.88
CA TYR A 219 -13.62 -16.17 -11.20
C TYR A 219 -12.25 -16.53 -10.63
N GLU A 220 -11.20 -15.81 -11.04
CA GLU A 220 -9.83 -16.08 -10.61
C GLU A 220 -9.53 -15.33 -9.30
N GLU A 221 -9.22 -16.11 -8.26
CA GLU A 221 -8.81 -15.59 -6.96
C GLU A 221 -7.45 -14.90 -7.04
N LYS A 222 -7.23 -13.94 -6.13
CA LYS A 222 -5.98 -13.20 -5.97
C LYS A 222 -5.53 -12.44 -7.22
N LEU A 223 -6.42 -12.18 -8.17
CA LEU A 223 -6.06 -11.45 -9.38
C LEU A 223 -6.38 -9.95 -9.29
N ILE A 224 -7.52 -9.61 -8.71
CA ILE A 224 -8.01 -8.22 -8.68
C ILE A 224 -7.47 -7.48 -7.47
N VAL A 225 -6.92 -6.30 -7.72
CA VAL A 225 -6.36 -5.41 -6.71
C VAL A 225 -7.41 -4.40 -6.26
N VAL A 226 -7.54 -4.22 -4.94
CA VAL A 226 -8.41 -3.22 -4.34
C VAL A 226 -7.78 -1.83 -4.47
N ALA A 227 -8.55 -0.86 -4.95
CA ALA A 227 -8.20 0.54 -5.09
C ALA A 227 -9.10 1.45 -4.24
N GLY A 228 -8.61 2.62 -3.85
CA GLY A 228 -9.37 3.56 -3.02
C GLY A 228 -8.47 4.55 -2.29
N ASN A 229 -9.02 5.18 -1.25
CA ASN A 229 -8.29 6.04 -0.32
C ASN A 229 -8.23 5.40 1.06
N PHE A 230 -7.13 5.56 1.78
CA PHE A 230 -6.99 5.06 3.17
C PHE A 230 -7.24 3.55 3.29
N LEU A 231 -6.69 2.78 2.34
CA LEU A 231 -7.07 1.38 2.15
C LEU A 231 -6.72 0.45 3.32
N GLY A 232 -5.76 0.84 4.17
CA GLY A 232 -5.48 0.11 5.42
C GLY A 232 -6.73 -0.07 6.30
N SER A 233 -7.56 0.98 6.42
CA SER A 233 -8.82 0.93 7.15
C SER A 233 -9.85 0.04 6.44
N ILE A 234 -10.00 0.22 5.12
CA ILE A 234 -10.95 -0.54 4.29
C ILE A 234 -10.67 -2.04 4.36
N ARG A 235 -9.40 -2.47 4.26
CA ARG A 235 -9.03 -3.88 4.40
C ARG A 235 -9.38 -4.46 5.77
N SER A 236 -9.19 -3.68 6.84
CA SER A 236 -9.58 -4.09 8.19
C SER A 236 -11.09 -4.26 8.34
N GLN A 237 -11.87 -3.37 7.72
CA GLN A 237 -13.34 -3.45 7.72
C GLN A 237 -13.86 -4.60 6.84
N LEU A 238 -13.33 -4.77 5.62
CA LEU A 238 -13.72 -5.86 4.71
C LEU A 238 -13.50 -7.24 5.34
N LYS A 239 -12.40 -7.44 6.08
CA LYS A 239 -12.19 -8.69 6.83
C LYS A 239 -13.32 -9.03 7.80
N LYS A 240 -14.03 -8.02 8.32
CA LYS A 240 -15.14 -8.20 9.27
C LYS A 240 -16.48 -8.40 8.56
N ILE A 241 -16.76 -7.62 7.51
CA ILE A 241 -18.09 -7.57 6.88
C ILE A 241 -18.20 -8.46 5.64
N ALA A 242 -17.10 -8.73 4.93
CA ALA A 242 -17.05 -9.49 3.69
C ALA A 242 -15.72 -10.28 3.57
N PRO A 243 -15.46 -11.24 4.48
CA PRO A 243 -14.17 -11.92 4.59
C PRO A 243 -13.80 -12.72 3.33
N GLN A 244 -14.74 -13.45 2.73
CA GLN A 244 -14.48 -14.23 1.52
C GLN A 244 -14.18 -13.31 0.33
N PHE A 245 -14.91 -12.21 0.19
CA PHE A 245 -14.60 -11.22 -0.84
C PHE A 245 -13.22 -10.60 -0.64
N ASN A 246 -12.86 -10.24 0.59
CA ASN A 246 -11.52 -9.72 0.89
C ASN A 246 -10.41 -10.74 0.59
N GLU A 247 -10.67 -12.02 0.88
CA GLU A 247 -9.77 -13.11 0.56
C GLU A 247 -9.71 -13.39 -0.94
N PHE A 248 -10.80 -13.22 -1.68
CA PHE A 248 -10.79 -13.36 -3.13
C PHE A 248 -9.90 -12.30 -3.78
N CYS A 249 -9.92 -11.06 -3.29
CA CYS A 249 -9.06 -10.00 -3.79
C CYS A 249 -7.57 -10.29 -3.55
N HIS A 250 -6.72 -9.78 -4.44
CA HIS A 250 -5.26 -9.79 -4.26
C HIS A 250 -4.89 -9.08 -2.94
N TYR A 251 -3.76 -9.45 -2.33
CA TYR A 251 -3.37 -8.90 -1.02
C TYR A 251 -2.86 -7.47 -1.12
N ARG A 252 -2.26 -7.07 -2.25
CA ARG A 252 -1.84 -5.68 -2.47
C ARG A 252 -3.03 -4.76 -2.70
N SER A 253 -2.76 -3.46 -2.64
CA SER A 253 -3.74 -2.41 -2.79
C SER A 253 -3.14 -1.21 -3.54
N VAL A 254 -4.01 -0.45 -4.20
CA VAL A 254 -3.68 0.84 -4.83
C VAL A 254 -4.33 1.95 -4.02
N ASP A 255 -3.54 2.62 -3.17
CA ASP A 255 -4.03 3.78 -2.41
C ASP A 255 -3.69 5.08 -3.15
N VAL A 256 -4.71 5.76 -3.67
CA VAL A 256 -4.52 6.99 -4.46
C VAL A 256 -3.83 8.09 -3.65
N ASN A 257 -3.97 8.07 -2.32
CA ASN A 257 -3.31 9.02 -1.44
C ASN A 257 -1.78 8.90 -1.51
N VAL A 258 -1.23 7.71 -1.80
CA VAL A 258 0.22 7.51 -2.00
C VAL A 258 0.69 8.34 -3.19
N VAL A 259 -0.05 8.31 -4.30
CA VAL A 259 0.28 9.09 -5.51
C VAL A 259 0.16 10.58 -5.22
N SER A 260 -0.87 11.00 -4.47
CA SER A 260 -1.03 12.40 -4.07
C SER A 260 0.12 12.91 -3.21
N ILE A 261 0.54 12.16 -2.17
CA ILE A 261 1.67 12.52 -1.30
C ILE A 261 2.95 12.67 -2.12
N LEU A 262 3.23 11.73 -3.02
CA LEU A 262 4.41 11.78 -3.87
C LEU A 262 4.34 12.93 -4.87
N CYS A 263 3.18 13.16 -5.50
CA CYS A 263 2.97 14.25 -6.43
C CYS A 263 3.15 15.62 -5.75
N GLU A 264 2.64 15.81 -4.54
CA GLU A 264 2.83 17.06 -3.78
C GLU A 264 4.32 17.39 -3.61
N LYS A 265 5.15 16.38 -3.37
CA LYS A 265 6.57 16.58 -3.07
C LYS A 265 7.46 16.58 -4.31
N TRP A 266 7.15 15.77 -5.32
CA TRP A 266 7.97 15.64 -6.53
C TRP A 266 7.51 16.56 -7.66
N PHE A 267 6.22 16.88 -7.74
CA PHE A 267 5.59 17.64 -8.83
C PHE A 267 4.57 18.66 -8.28
N PRO A 268 5.00 19.64 -7.44
CA PRO A 268 4.08 20.53 -6.73
C PRO A 268 3.16 21.32 -7.65
N ASN A 269 3.65 21.76 -8.82
CA ASN A 269 2.83 22.48 -9.80
C ASN A 269 1.70 21.61 -10.36
N THR A 270 1.97 20.32 -10.62
CA THR A 270 0.95 19.38 -11.06
C THR A 270 0.00 19.02 -9.94
N TYR A 271 0.49 18.91 -8.70
CA TYR A 271 -0.37 18.70 -7.53
C TYR A 271 -1.40 19.82 -7.35
N GLU A 272 -1.01 21.10 -7.50
CA GLU A 272 -1.91 22.27 -7.43
C GLU A 272 -3.02 22.23 -8.49
N ARG A 273 -2.77 21.62 -9.65
CA ARG A 273 -3.73 21.52 -10.78
C ARG A 273 -4.69 20.33 -10.70
N ARG A 274 -4.54 19.47 -9.69
CA ARG A 274 -5.36 18.25 -9.56
C ARG A 274 -6.85 18.59 -9.48
N PRO A 275 -7.75 17.72 -9.99
CA PRO A 275 -9.18 17.96 -9.89
C PRO A 275 -9.62 18.09 -8.42
N PHE A 276 -10.56 19.00 -8.16
CA PHE A 276 -11.18 19.13 -6.85
C PHE A 276 -12.00 17.89 -6.53
N LYS A 277 -12.00 17.49 -5.26
CA LYS A 277 -12.94 16.48 -4.75
C LYS A 277 -14.24 17.20 -4.45
N ASP A 278 -15.33 16.80 -5.09
CA ASP A 278 -16.66 17.17 -4.62
C ASP A 278 -16.87 16.53 -3.23
N ASP A 279 -17.45 17.30 -2.30
CA ASP A 279 -17.74 16.85 -0.92
C ASP A 279 -18.96 15.90 -0.83
N ASP A 280 -19.52 15.51 -1.97
CA ASP A 280 -20.64 14.56 -2.04
C ASP A 280 -20.15 13.14 -1.77
N ASP A 281 -20.66 12.54 -0.69
CA ASP A 281 -20.26 11.22 -0.21
C ASP A 281 -20.50 10.12 -1.26
N ASP A 282 -21.49 10.29 -2.14
CA ASP A 282 -21.82 9.32 -3.18
C ASP A 282 -20.80 9.30 -4.34
N ASN A 283 -19.97 10.34 -4.46
CA ASN A 283 -19.00 10.51 -5.55
C ASN A 283 -17.55 10.25 -5.16
N HIS A 284 -17.25 9.87 -3.90
CA HIS A 284 -15.87 9.67 -3.42
C HIS A 284 -15.03 8.73 -4.30
N LEU A 285 -15.60 7.61 -4.74
CA LEU A 285 -14.88 6.66 -5.59
C LEU A 285 -14.62 7.23 -6.99
N LYS A 286 -15.62 7.89 -7.58
CA LYS A 286 -15.49 8.52 -8.90
C LYS A 286 -14.46 9.64 -8.86
N ASN A 287 -14.45 10.46 -7.82
CA ASN A 287 -13.43 11.49 -7.59
C ASN A 287 -12.02 10.89 -7.46
N SER A 288 -11.89 9.72 -6.82
CA SER A 288 -10.60 9.02 -6.68
C SER A 288 -10.11 8.44 -8.00
N ILE A 289 -11.03 7.90 -8.81
CA ILE A 289 -10.75 7.42 -10.17
C ILE A 289 -10.28 8.58 -11.04
N GLU A 290 -11.00 9.71 -11.05
CA GLU A 290 -10.64 10.91 -11.81
C GLU A 290 -9.29 11.48 -11.38
N LEU A 291 -9.02 11.51 -10.06
CA LEU A 291 -7.73 11.95 -9.55
C LEU A 291 -6.59 11.05 -10.02
N LEU A 292 -6.78 9.72 -10.02
CA LEU A 292 -5.77 8.80 -10.52
C LEU A 292 -5.60 8.91 -12.04
N ARG A 293 -6.68 9.11 -12.80
CA ARG A 293 -6.63 9.41 -14.25
C ARG A 293 -5.81 10.67 -14.51
N PHE A 294 -6.05 11.73 -13.74
CA PHE A 294 -5.27 12.96 -13.81
C PHE A 294 -3.78 12.68 -13.60
N TYR A 295 -3.38 12.01 -12.51
CA TYR A 295 -1.98 11.70 -12.27
C TYR A 295 -1.37 10.83 -13.37
N ARG A 296 -2.09 9.80 -13.83
CA ARG A 296 -1.64 8.98 -14.96
C ARG A 296 -1.34 9.83 -16.20
N SER A 297 -2.22 10.77 -16.52
CA SER A 297 -2.08 11.63 -17.71
C SER A 297 -1.03 12.73 -17.58
N THR A 298 -0.55 13.02 -16.36
CA THR A 298 0.28 14.20 -16.08
C THR A 298 1.65 13.88 -15.50
N ILE A 299 1.82 12.78 -14.77
CA ILE A 299 3.10 12.45 -14.10
C ILE A 299 3.63 11.06 -14.38
N PHE A 300 2.82 10.12 -14.89
CA PHE A 300 3.29 8.78 -15.27
C PHE A 300 3.68 8.72 -16.76
N LYS A 301 4.72 7.95 -17.08
CA LYS A 301 5.14 7.64 -18.46
C LYS A 301 4.29 6.55 -19.10
#